data_AF-A0A0E0BSA9-F1
#
_entry.id   AF-A0A0E0BSA9-F1
#
_cell.length_a   1.000
_cell.length_b   1.000
_cell.length_c   1.000
_cell.angle_alpha   90.00
_cell.angle_beta   90.00
_cell.angle_gamma   90.00
#
_symmetry.space_group_name_H-M   'P 1'
#
loop_
_entity.id
_entity.type
_entity.pdbx_description
1 polymer ?
#
loop_
_entity_poly.entity_id
_entity_poly.type
_entity_poly.pdbx_seq_one_letter_code
_entity_poly.pdbx_strand_id
1 'polypeptide(L)'
;MEKYIELRHKQAEEEMVREKEATKQVDEFSIKKCIDVLSTMNELSPEENARAFSVFKDAQNREIFISANPTARILWLKLQMATSE
;
A
#
# COMPACT_ATOMS: atom_id res chain seq x y z
N MET A 1 -38.43 -22.08 2.87
CA MET A 1 -38.23 -20.66 2.52
C MET A 1 -37.20 -20.01 3.44
N GLU A 2 -37.28 -20.23 4.76
CA GLU A 2 -36.32 -19.71 5.77
C GLU A 2 -34.85 -20.05 5.46
N LYS A 3 -34.52 -21.31 5.14
CA LYS A 3 -33.15 -21.72 4.77
C LYS A 3 -32.56 -20.94 3.58
N TYR A 4 -33.40 -20.48 2.65
CA TYR A 4 -32.95 -19.67 1.51
C TYR A 4 -32.65 -18.23 1.94
N ILE A 5 -33.43 -17.69 2.87
CA ILE A 5 -33.22 -16.36 3.45
C ILE A 5 -31.92 -16.34 4.28
N GLU A 6 -31.70 -17.36 5.11
CA GLU A 6 -30.47 -17.50 5.90
C GLU A 6 -29.21 -17.60 5.03
N LEU A 7 -29.26 -18.38 3.95
CA LEU A 7 -28.15 -18.50 3.01
C LEU A 7 -27.83 -17.17 2.33
N ARG A 8 -28.85 -16.41 1.92
CA ARG A 8 -28.67 -15.09 1.30
C ARG A 8 -28.11 -14.06 2.29
N HIS A 9 -28.55 -14.11 3.55
CA HIS A 9 -28.02 -13.25 4.61
C HIS A 9 -26.53 -13.52 4.86
N LYS A 10 -26.16 -14.80 4.98
CA LYS A 10 -24.77 -15.20 5.16
C LYS A 10 -23.87 -14.77 4.00
N GLN A 11 -24.34 -14.92 2.76
CA GLN A 11 -23.62 -14.46 1.57
C GLN A 11 -23.38 -12.94 1.58
N ALA A 12 -24.40 -12.16 1.94
CA ALA A 12 -24.30 -10.71 2.02
C ALA A 12 -23.33 -10.25 3.12
N GLU A 13 -23.34 -10.91 4.27
CA GLU A 13 -22.39 -10.64 5.35
C GLU A 13 -20.94 -10.95 4.94
N GLU A 14 -20.70 -12.11 4.31
CA GLU A 14 -19.37 -12.49 3.82
C GLU A 14 -18.87 -11.53 2.73
N GLU A 15 -19.75 -11.04 1.85
CA GLU A 15 -19.42 -10.05 0.83
C GLU A 15 -19.07 -8.69 1.44
N MET A 16 -19.85 -8.22 2.42
CA MET A 16 -19.53 -7.01 3.19
C MET A 16 -18.19 -7.10 3.93
N VAL A 17 -17.84 -8.26 4.48
CA VAL A 17 -16.55 -8.46 5.15
C VAL A 17 -15.41 -8.36 4.13
N ARG A 18 -15.52 -9.03 2.99
CA ARG A 18 -14.51 -8.96 1.92
C ARG A 18 -14.32 -7.53 1.39
N GLU A 19 -15.41 -6.79 1.18
CA GLU A 19 -15.32 -5.39 0.74
C GLU A 19 -14.64 -4.49 1.77
N LYS A 20 -14.93 -4.69 3.07
CA LYS A 20 -14.27 -3.97 4.17
C LYS A 20 -12.79 -4.29 4.27
N GLU A 21 -12.40 -5.53 4.05
CA GLU A 21 -10.99 -5.93 4.03
C GLU A 21 -10.25 -5.36 2.82
N ALA A 22 -10.86 -5.41 1.64
CA ALA A 22 -10.31 -4.81 0.43
C ALA A 22 -10.14 -3.29 0.57
N THR A 23 -11.14 -2.59 1.11
CA THR A 23 -11.05 -1.14 1.35
C THR A 23 -9.99 -0.79 2.40
N LYS A 24 -9.81 -1.60 3.45
CA LYS A 24 -8.71 -1.43 4.41
C LYS A 24 -7.33 -1.62 3.78
N GLN A 25 -7.15 -2.64 2.94
CA GLN A 25 -5.88 -2.85 2.23
C GLN A 25 -5.56 -1.71 1.26
N VAL A 26 -6.57 -1.14 0.60
CA VAL A 26 -6.41 0.06 -0.26
C VAL A 26 -5.91 1.26 0.55
N ASP A 27 -6.32 1.40 1.81
CA ASP A 27 -5.84 2.48 2.69
C ASP A 27 -4.42 2.22 3.22
N GLU A 28 -4.11 0.98 3.60
CA GLU A 28 -2.82 0.56 4.15
C GLU A 28 -1.66 0.81 3.17
N PHE A 29 -1.87 0.53 1.88
CA PHE A 29 -0.88 0.74 0.82
C PHE A 29 -1.20 1.96 -0.04
N SER A 30 -1.92 2.95 0.50
CA SER A 30 -2.25 4.16 -0.24
C SER A 30 -1.00 4.98 -0.57
N ILE A 31 -1.03 5.73 -1.68
CA ILE A 31 0.04 6.69 -2.04
C ILE A 31 0.25 7.69 -0.89
N LYS A 32 -0.84 8.15 -0.27
CA LYS A 32 -0.79 9.06 0.87
C LYS A 32 0.02 8.46 2.02
N LYS A 33 -0.26 7.20 2.39
CA LYS A 33 0.49 6.51 3.44
C LYS A 33 1.98 6.37 3.10
N CYS A 34 2.30 6.10 1.84
CA CYS A 34 3.69 6.04 1.38
C CYS A 34 4.40 7.40 1.51
N ILE A 35 3.73 8.50 1.15
CA ILE A 35 4.27 9.86 1.29
C ILE A 35 4.48 10.22 2.77
N ASP A 36 3.52 9.90 3.63
CA ASP A 36 3.63 10.16 5.08
C ASP A 36 4.84 9.43 5.66
N VAL A 37 5.04 8.14 5.32
CA VAL A 37 6.20 7.36 5.76
C VAL A 37 7.50 7.90 5.14
N LEU A 38 7.50 8.28 3.86
CA LEU A 38 8.68 8.86 3.21
C LEU A 38 9.11 10.17 3.89
N SER A 39 8.14 10.99 4.30
CA SER A 39 8.42 12.28 4.96
C SER A 39 9.14 12.16 6.31
N THR A 40 9.12 10.96 6.93
CA THR A 40 9.84 10.70 8.19
C THR A 40 11.23 10.10 7.98
N MET A 41 11.61 9.78 6.73
CA MET A 41 12.92 9.24 6.37
C MET A 41 13.92 10.38 6.16
N ASN A 42 14.88 10.51 7.08
CA ASN A 42 15.88 11.60 7.07
C ASN A 42 17.14 11.23 6.26
N GLU A 43 17.26 9.99 5.81
CA GLU A 43 18.41 9.42 5.09
C GLU A 43 18.38 9.68 3.58
N LEU A 44 17.34 10.35 3.08
CA LEU A 44 17.14 10.69 1.67
C LEU A 44 17.24 12.20 1.46
N SER A 45 17.88 12.61 0.36
CA SER A 45 17.90 14.02 -0.05
C SER A 45 16.52 14.52 -0.51
N PRO A 46 16.29 15.84 -0.55
CA PRO A 46 15.06 16.39 -1.13
C PRO A 46 14.79 15.91 -2.57
N GLU A 47 15.83 15.77 -3.39
CA GLU A 47 15.75 15.28 -4.77
C GLU A 47 15.41 13.79 -4.82
N GLU A 48 15.99 12.98 -3.93
CA GLU A 48 15.61 11.56 -3.78
C GLU A 48 14.15 11.42 -3.35
N ASN A 49 13.68 12.23 -2.39
CA ASN A 49 12.28 12.25 -1.97
C ASN A 49 11.34 12.60 -3.12
N ALA A 50 11.68 13.58 -3.95
CA ALA A 50 10.89 13.93 -5.13
C ALA A 50 10.84 12.79 -6.16
N ARG A 51 11.97 12.10 -6.41
CA ARG A 51 12.03 10.97 -7.34
C ARG A 51 11.21 9.77 -6.85
N ALA A 52 11.15 9.52 -5.55
CA ALA A 52 10.38 8.42 -4.96
C ALA A 52 8.88 8.45 -5.30
N PHE A 53 8.31 9.62 -5.59
CA PHE A 53 6.90 9.72 -6.00
C PHE A 53 6.59 8.96 -7.30
N SER A 54 7.57 8.80 -8.19
CA SER A 54 7.42 8.00 -9.40
C SER A 54 7.26 6.50 -9.08
N VAL A 55 7.98 6.01 -8.07
CA VAL A 55 7.96 4.62 -7.60
C VAL A 55 6.59 4.26 -7.03
N PHE A 56 5.94 5.18 -6.30
CA PHE A 56 4.64 4.95 -5.65
C PHE A 56 3.43 4.91 -6.61
N LYS A 57 3.61 5.22 -7.90
CA LYS A 57 2.53 5.08 -8.89
C LYS A 57 2.10 3.61 -9.06
N ASP A 58 3.04 2.69 -8.91
CA ASP A 58 2.78 1.25 -8.95
C ASP A 58 2.27 0.73 -7.60
N ALA A 59 1.23 -0.12 -7.63
CA ALA A 59 0.61 -0.64 -6.41
C ALA A 59 1.50 -1.64 -5.65
N GLN A 60 2.21 -2.50 -6.37
CA GLN A 60 3.12 -3.48 -5.76
C GLN A 60 4.30 -2.77 -5.10
N ASN A 61 4.81 -1.70 -5.72
CA ASN A 61 5.86 -0.87 -5.15
C ASN A 61 5.44 -0.23 -3.82
N ARG A 62 4.17 0.20 -3.68
CA ARG A 62 3.66 0.74 -2.42
C ARG A 62 3.61 -0.33 -1.32
N GLU A 63 3.15 -1.53 -1.67
CA GLU A 63 3.12 -2.66 -0.74
C GLU A 63 4.52 -3.03 -0.27
N ILE A 64 5.49 -3.18 -1.19
CA ILE A 64 6.90 -3.44 -0.86
C ILE A 64 7.44 -2.35 0.07
N PHE A 65 7.19 -1.08 -0.25
CA PHE A 65 7.66 0.05 0.55
C PHE A 65 7.10 -0.02 1.99
N ILE A 66 5.79 -0.18 2.17
CA ILE A 66 5.16 -0.19 3.49
C ILE A 66 5.57 -1.42 4.30
N SER A 67 5.64 -2.60 3.69
CA SER A 67 5.94 -3.87 4.38
C SER A 67 7.43 -4.06 4.69
N ALA A 68 8.34 -3.41 3.98
CA ALA A 68 9.77 -3.51 4.24
C ALA A 68 10.16 -2.86 5.58
N ASN A 69 11.14 -3.47 6.28
CA ASN A 69 11.76 -2.85 7.44
C ASN A 69 12.51 -1.56 7.04
N PRO A 70 12.74 -0.61 7.96
CA PRO A 70 13.29 0.71 7.62
C PRO A 70 14.58 0.66 6.79
N THR A 71 15.54 -0.19 7.14
CA THR A 71 16.82 -0.30 6.42
C THR A 71 16.63 -0.85 5.02
N ALA A 72 15.86 -1.93 4.87
CA ALA A 72 15.58 -2.53 3.57
C ALA A 72 14.79 -1.59 2.66
N ARG A 73 13.85 -0.83 3.22
CA ARG A 73 13.04 0.17 2.51
C ARG A 73 13.90 1.25 1.87
N ILE A 74 14.86 1.83 2.61
CA ILE A 74 15.76 2.87 2.09
C ILE A 74 16.59 2.33 0.92
N LEU A 75 17.22 1.17 1.11
CA LEU A 75 18.06 0.54 0.09
C LEU A 75 17.24 0.21 -1.18
N TRP A 76 16.06 -0.36 -0.99
CA TRP A 76 15.17 -0.68 -2.09
C TRP A 76 14.74 0.57 -2.86
N LEU A 77 14.37 1.66 -2.18
CA LEU A 77 13.99 2.92 -2.82
C LEU A 77 15.12 3.45 -3.73
N LYS A 78 16.36 3.44 -3.22
CA LYS A 78 17.54 3.89 -3.97
C LYS A 78 17.75 3.05 -5.23
N LEU A 79 17.56 1.72 -5.14
CA LEU A 79 17.63 0.84 -6.30
C LEU A 79 16.54 1.15 -7.34
N GLN A 80 15.29 1.38 -6.90
CA GLN A 80 14.19 1.71 -7.83
C GLN A 80 14.42 3.04 -8.55
N MET A 81 14.94 4.05 -7.85
CA MET A 81 15.22 5.35 -8.46
C MET A 81 16.41 5.34 -9.42
N ALA A 82 17.40 4.47 -9.18
CA ALA A 82 18.54 4.30 -10.08
C ALA A 82 18.18 3.60 -11.40
N THR A 83 17.09 2.82 -11.43
CA THR A 83 16.62 2.14 -12.65
C THR A 83 15.76 3.01 -13.57
N SER A 84 15.49 4.27 -13.21
CA SER A 84 14.69 5.21 -14.02
C SER A 84 15.53 6.20 -14.85
N GLU A 85 16.84 5.96 -14.98
CA GLU A 85 17.72 6.66 -15.94
C GLU A 85 17.75 5.98 -17.32
#